data_AF-A0A0U2UG36-F1
#
_entry.id   AF-A0A0U2UG36-F1
#
_cell.length_a   1.000
_cell.length_b   1.000
_cell.length_c   1.000
_cell.angle_alpha   90.00
_cell.angle_beta   90.00
_cell.angle_gamma   90.00
#
_symmetry.space_group_name_H-M   'P 1'
#
loop_
_entity.id
_entity.type
_entity.pdbx_description
1 polymer ?
#
loop_
_entity_poly.entity_id
_entity_poly.type
_entity_poly.pdbx_seq_one_letter_code
_entity_poly.pdbx_strand_id
1 'polypeptide(L)'
;MKITPKALKQFQELCPLSSSKCNSYHEIEYKIHRCIQLGEIAALNNDGSRQVNYYHLKFTIKGDKVIDIRKDKGGRYVHVSEKAKNEYDIIHSKIMV
;
A
#
# COMPACT_ATOMS: atom_id res chain seq x y z
N MET A 1 -2.41 -7.06 9.72
CA MET A 1 -3.24 -6.18 8.89
C MET A 1 -3.99 -6.96 7.83
N LYS A 2 -5.32 -6.86 7.82
CA LYS A 2 -6.20 -7.47 6.81
C LYS A 2 -6.51 -6.46 5.71
N ILE A 3 -6.73 -6.92 4.47
CA ILE A 3 -7.10 -6.06 3.35
C ILE A 3 -8.50 -6.45 2.89
N THR A 4 -9.39 -5.47 2.74
CA THR A 4 -10.75 -5.75 2.29
C THR A 4 -10.78 -6.11 0.79
N PRO A 5 -11.74 -6.93 0.33
CA PRO A 5 -11.89 -7.24 -1.10
C PRO A 5 -12.03 -5.99 -1.97
N LYS A 6 -12.70 -4.95 -1.43
CA LYS A 6 -12.80 -3.63 -2.06
C LYS A 6 -11.41 -3.01 -2.26
N ALA A 7 -10.59 -2.94 -1.22
CA ALA A 7 -9.25 -2.38 -1.30
C ALA A 7 -8.34 -3.17 -2.25
N LEU A 8 -8.43 -4.51 -2.26
CA LEU A 8 -7.72 -5.34 -3.22
C LEU A 8 -8.06 -4.97 -4.67
N LYS A 9 -9.35 -4.90 -4.99
CA LYS A 9 -9.81 -4.51 -6.33
C LYS A 9 -9.36 -3.11 -6.71
N GLN A 10 -9.49 -2.15 -5.79
CA GLN A 10 -9.01 -0.77 -6.01
C GLN A 10 -7.52 -0.72 -6.29
N PHE A 11 -6.70 -1.53 -5.59
CA PHE A 11 -5.26 -1.59 -5.88
C PHE A 11 -4.99 -2.11 -7.30
N GLN A 12 -5.71 -3.15 -7.73
CA GLN A 12 -5.58 -3.69 -9.09
C GLN A 12 -5.92 -2.66 -10.16
N GLU A 13 -7.00 -1.91 -9.96
CA GLU A 13 -7.46 -0.85 -10.87
C GLU A 13 -6.48 0.34 -10.91
N LEU A 14 -5.96 0.76 -9.75
CA LEU A 14 -5.08 1.93 -9.63
C LEU A 14 -3.63 1.63 -10.02
N CYS A 15 -3.19 0.38 -9.89
CA CYS A 15 -1.83 -0.08 -10.16
C CYS A 15 -1.82 -1.32 -11.08
N PRO A 16 -2.34 -1.21 -12.32
CA PRO A 16 -2.52 -2.36 -13.21
C PRO A 16 -1.19 -3.02 -13.58
N LEU A 17 -0.15 -2.23 -13.88
CA LEU A 17 1.19 -2.76 -14.23
C LEU A 17 1.90 -3.47 -13.07
N SER A 18 1.61 -3.07 -11.82
CA SER A 18 2.17 -3.75 -10.66
C SER A 18 1.38 -5.03 -10.39
N SER A 19 0.06 -4.97 -10.50
CA SER A 19 -0.83 -6.08 -10.21
C SER A 19 -0.76 -7.19 -11.27
N SER A 20 -0.51 -6.85 -12.53
CA SER A 20 -0.31 -7.83 -13.61
C SER A 20 0.94 -8.71 -13.42
N LYS A 21 1.91 -8.24 -12.61
CA LYS A 21 3.12 -9.00 -12.23
C LYS A 21 2.90 -9.90 -11.01
N CYS A 22 1.68 -9.92 -10.44
CA CYS A 22 1.35 -10.74 -9.30
C CYS A 22 0.68 -12.05 -9.76
N ASN A 23 1.19 -13.18 -9.30
CA ASN A 23 0.65 -14.51 -9.60
C ASN A 23 -0.46 -14.94 -8.62
N SER A 24 -0.68 -14.21 -7.53
CA SER A 24 -1.70 -14.49 -6.54
C SER A 24 -2.21 -13.24 -5.83
N TYR A 25 -3.36 -13.34 -5.18
CA TYR A 25 -3.87 -12.28 -4.30
C TYR A 25 -2.90 -12.00 -3.14
N HIS A 26 -2.19 -13.00 -2.64
CA HIS A 26 -1.21 -12.82 -1.57
C HIS A 26 -0.07 -11.86 -1.98
N GLU A 27 0.38 -11.89 -3.23
CA GLU A 27 1.39 -10.94 -3.72
C GLU A 27 0.86 -9.50 -3.84
N ILE A 28 -0.45 -9.35 -4.13
CA ILE A 28 -1.11 -8.05 -4.13
C ILE A 28 -1.20 -7.53 -2.68
N GLU A 29 -1.62 -8.37 -1.75
CA GLU A 29 -1.66 -8.05 -0.32
C GLU A 29 -0.29 -7.63 0.20
N TYR A 30 0.74 -8.39 -0.12
CA TYR A 30 2.13 -8.07 0.20
C TYR A 30 2.53 -6.66 -0.30
N LYS A 31 2.19 -6.32 -1.54
CA LYS A 31 2.48 -4.99 -2.09
C LYS A 31 1.73 -3.88 -1.37
N ILE A 32 0.47 -4.10 -1.00
CA ILE A 32 -0.32 -3.15 -0.20
C ILE A 32 0.32 -2.98 1.18
N HIS A 33 0.75 -4.06 1.83
CA HIS A 33 1.47 -3.98 3.11
C HIS A 33 2.76 -3.18 2.99
N ARG A 34 3.56 -3.43 1.95
CA ARG A 34 4.77 -2.65 1.67
C ARG A 34 4.46 -1.17 1.46
N CYS A 35 3.41 -0.83 0.70
CA CYS A 35 2.99 0.55 0.51
C CYS A 35 2.63 1.23 1.85
N ILE A 36 2.01 0.50 2.77
CA ILE A 36 1.61 1.04 4.06
C ILE A 36 2.79 1.18 5.02
N GLN A 37 3.72 0.22 5.04
CA GLN A 37 4.89 0.28 5.90
C GLN A 37 5.91 1.32 5.45
N LEU A 38 6.12 1.47 4.14
CA LEU A 38 7.06 2.45 3.57
C LEU A 38 6.41 3.82 3.33
N GLY A 39 5.09 3.93 3.50
CA GLY A 39 4.36 5.18 3.31
C GLY A 39 4.48 6.13 4.50
N GLU A 40 4.00 7.36 4.33
CA GLU A 40 3.93 8.35 5.40
C GLU A 40 2.50 8.46 5.96
N ILE A 41 2.36 8.54 7.28
CA ILE A 41 1.06 8.83 7.90
C ILE A 41 0.69 10.28 7.58
N ALA A 42 -0.37 10.46 6.81
CA ALA A 42 -0.84 11.77 6.35
C ALA A 42 -1.90 12.38 7.29
N ALA A 43 -2.72 11.55 7.93
CA ALA A 43 -3.76 11.99 8.84
C ALA A 43 -4.18 10.90 9.83
N LEU A 44 -4.60 11.32 11.01
CA LEU A 44 -5.33 10.52 11.99
C LEU A 44 -6.72 11.16 12.15
N ASN A 45 -7.77 10.39 11.88
CA ASN A 45 -9.15 10.87 11.93
C ASN A 45 -9.78 10.54 13.29
N ASN A 46 -10.78 11.33 13.69
CA ASN A 46 -11.50 11.16 14.96
C ASN A 46 -12.26 9.82 15.06
N ASP A 47 -12.54 9.16 13.93
CA ASP A 47 -13.20 7.85 13.89
C ASP A 47 -12.23 6.65 14.11
N GLY A 48 -10.98 6.96 14.47
CA GLY A 48 -9.90 5.97 14.67
C GLY A 48 -9.31 5.45 13.37
N SER A 49 -9.69 5.99 12.21
CA SER A 49 -9.03 5.67 10.95
C SER A 49 -7.77 6.52 10.76
N ARG A 50 -6.77 5.95 10.08
CA ARG A 50 -5.55 6.66 9.67
C ARG A 50 -5.39 6.60 8.16
N GLN A 51 -4.78 7.64 7.62
CA GLN A 51 -4.45 7.73 6.20
C GLN A 51 -2.94 7.62 6.03
N VAL A 52 -2.53 6.76 5.10
CA VAL A 52 -1.13 6.58 4.71
C VAL A 52 -0.97 6.94 3.25
N ASN A 53 -0.02 7.80 2.93
CA ASN A 53 0.32 8.18 1.57
C ASN A 53 1.55 7.40 1.09
N TYR A 54 1.50 6.96 -0.17
CA TYR A 54 2.60 6.27 -0.84
C TYR A 54 2.55 6.62 -2.33
N TYR A 55 3.56 7.32 -2.84
CA TYR A 55 3.51 8.01 -4.14
C TYR A 55 2.24 8.84 -4.30
N HIS A 56 1.42 8.53 -5.31
CA HIS A 56 0.13 9.16 -5.58
C HIS A 56 -1.05 8.35 -5.03
N LEU A 57 -0.82 7.39 -4.14
CA LEU A 57 -1.86 6.60 -3.52
C LEU A 57 -2.07 7.03 -2.08
N LYS A 58 -3.32 6.97 -1.65
CA LYS A 58 -3.74 7.18 -0.27
C LYS A 58 -4.52 5.95 0.20
N PHE A 59 -4.07 5.37 1.29
CA PHE A 59 -4.62 4.18 1.92
C PHE A 59 -5.38 4.61 3.18
N THR A 60 -6.64 4.20 3.30
CA THR A 60 -7.43 4.40 4.52
C THR A 60 -7.43 3.11 5.32
N ILE A 61 -6.95 3.19 6.56
CA ILE A 61 -6.81 2.06 7.48
C ILE A 61 -7.70 2.33 8.69
N LYS A 62 -8.57 1.39 9.06
CA LYS A 62 -9.43 1.49 10.25
C LYS A 62 -9.23 0.25 11.11
N GLY A 63 -8.76 0.44 12.35
CA GLY A 63 -8.23 -0.66 13.16
C GLY A 63 -7.06 -1.35 12.45
N ASP A 64 -7.12 -2.69 12.33
CA ASP A 64 -6.11 -3.48 11.59
C ASP A 64 -6.53 -3.79 10.14
N LYS A 65 -7.41 -2.97 9.52
CA LYS A 65 -7.95 -3.24 8.18
C LYS A 65 -7.71 -2.11 7.19
N VAL A 66 -7.26 -2.45 5.99
CA VAL A 66 -7.24 -1.53 4.83
C VAL A 66 -8.62 -1.55 4.16
N ILE A 67 -9.33 -0.44 4.23
CA ILE A 67 -10.74 -0.35 3.82
C ILE A 67 -10.95 0.40 2.50
N ASP A 68 -10.00 1.23 2.09
CA ASP A 68 -10.09 2.03 0.87
C ASP A 68 -8.70 2.41 0.35
N ILE A 69 -8.54 2.40 -0.96
CA ILE A 69 -7.36 2.89 -1.67
C ILE A 69 -7.83 3.82 -2.78
N ARG A 70 -7.25 5.02 -2.82
CA ARG A 70 -7.57 6.02 -3.85
C ARG A 70 -6.32 6.71 -4.36
N LYS A 71 -6.41 7.26 -5.57
CA LYS A 71 -5.36 8.13 -6.11
C LYS A 71 -5.53 9.53 -5.55
N ASP A 72 -4.45 10.10 -5.03
CA ASP A 72 -4.40 11.46 -4.53
C ASP A 72 -3.52 12.31 -5.44
N LYS A 73 -4.10 12.80 -6.54
CA LYS A 73 -3.37 13.60 -7.54
C LYS A 73 -3.09 15.03 -7.09
N GLY A 74 -3.84 15.54 -6.11
CA GLY A 74 -3.70 16.90 -5.59
C GLY A 74 -3.08 16.97 -4.19
N GLY A 75 -2.86 15.83 -3.54
CA GLY A 75 -2.27 15.76 -2.21
C GLY A 75 -0.76 15.53 -2.21
N ARG A 76 -0.23 15.30 -1.01
CA ARG A 76 1.19 15.10 -0.74
C ARG A 76 1.71 13.83 -1.41
N TYR A 77 2.61 14.01 -2.39
CA TYR A 77 3.38 12.94 -2.99
C TYR A 77 4.44 12.42 -2.02
N VAL A 78 4.44 11.12 -1.76
CA VAL A 78 5.45 10.45 -0.92
C VAL A 78 6.39 9.67 -1.82
N HIS A 79 7.62 10.15 -1.97
CA HIS A 79 8.63 9.43 -2.72
C HIS A 79 9.19 8.27 -1.89
N VAL A 80 9.07 7.05 -2.40
CA VAL A 80 9.76 5.89 -1.85
C VAL A 80 10.82 5.45 -2.85
N SER A 81 12.07 5.29 -2.41
CA SER A 81 13.16 4.88 -3.29
C SER A 81 13.07 3.38 -3.64
N GLU A 82 13.63 2.97 -4.77
CA GLU A 82 13.77 1.54 -5.09
C GLU A 82 14.62 0.81 -4.04
N LYS A 83 15.61 1.50 -3.46
CA LYS A 83 16.42 0.97 -2.36
C LYS A 83 15.55 0.56 -1.16
N ALA A 84 14.63 1.43 -0.73
CA ALA A 84 13.72 1.13 0.39
C ALA A 84 12.77 -0.04 0.07
N LYS A 85 12.34 -0.19 -1.20
CA LYS A 85 11.56 -1.36 -1.62
C LYS A 85 12.37 -2.65 -1.57
N ASN A 86 13.62 -2.60 -2.02
CA ASN A 86 14.50 -3.76 -2.03
C ASN A 86 14.85 -4.20 -0.60
N GLU A 87 15.15 -3.24 0.29
CA GLU A 87 15.39 -3.52 1.71
C GLU A 87 14.17 -4.20 2.36
N TYR A 88 12.97 -3.69 2.08
CA TYR A 88 11.72 -4.32 2.52
C TYR A 88 11.60 -5.76 2.00
N ASP A 89 11.89 -5.98 0.71
CA ASP A 89 11.80 -7.29 0.07
C ASP A 89 12.83 -8.28 0.63
N ILE A 90 14.03 -7.83 1.00
CA ILE A 90 15.05 -8.66 1.69
C ILE A 90 14.58 -9.05 3.09
N ILE A 91 14.12 -8.07 3.89
CA ILE A 91 13.65 -8.32 5.28
C ILE A 91 12.51 -9.34 5.29
N HIS A 92 11.61 -9.29 4.31
CA HIS A 92 10.48 -10.21 4.20
C HIS A 92 10.77 -11.45 3.34
N SER A 93 12.05 -11.75 3.08
CA SER A 93 12.50 -12.96 2.36
C SER A 93 11.90 -13.15 0.96
N LYS A 94 11.49 -12.05 0.32
CA LYS A 94 10.96 -12.02 -1.05
C LYS A 94 12.07 -12.05 -2.10
N ILE A 95 13.28 -11.65 -1.70
CA ILE A 95 14.52 -11.76 -2.48
C ILE A 95 15.53 -12.47 -1.57
N MET A 96 16.07 -13.60 -2.03
CA MET A 96 17.28 -14.20 -1.43
C MET A 96 18.49 -13.49 -2.05
N VAL A 97 19.34 -12.92 -1.20
CA VAL A 97 20.62 -12.31 -1.60
C VAL A 97 21.73 -13.34 -1.45
#